data_AF-A0A6I1GPF7-F1
#
_entry.id   AF-A0A6I1GPF7-F1
#
_cell.length_a   1.000
_cell.length_b   1.000
_cell.length_c   1.000
_cell.angle_alpha   90.00
_cell.angle_beta   90.00
_cell.angle_gamma   90.00
#
_symmetry.space_group_name_H-M   'P 1'
#
loop_
_entity.id
_entity.type
_entity.pdbx_description
1 polymer ?
#
loop_
_entity_poly.entity_id
_entity_poly.type
_entity_poly.pdbx_seq_one_letter_code
_entity_poly.pdbx_strand_id
1 'polypeptide(L)' 'MTKERPMDDDLSELIERKLDELEAVQPSDGDYLDRQTRREALETIAELGNSPEERVERVAQANLGALFQASMF' A
#
# COMPACT_ATOMS: atom_id res chain seq x y z
N MET A 1 25.57 13.25 -2.45
CA MET A 1 24.43 12.90 -3.33
C MET A 1 24.26 11.39 -3.30
N THR A 2 23.61 10.86 -2.27
CA THR A 2 23.23 9.45 -2.22
C THR A 2 22.02 9.28 -3.14
N LYS A 3 22.19 8.52 -4.22
CA LYS A 3 21.09 8.09 -5.09
C LYS A 3 20.35 6.95 -4.38
N GLU A 4 19.46 7.26 -3.46
CA GLU A 4 18.51 6.28 -2.88
C GLU A 4 17.25 6.13 -3.75
N ARG A 5 17.37 6.35 -5.07
CA ARG A 5 16.21 6.49 -5.98
C ARG A 5 15.59 5.23 -6.58
N PRO A 6 16.17 4.01 -6.61
CA PRO A 6 15.52 2.90 -7.30
C PRO A 6 14.39 2.25 -6.49
N MET A 7 14.52 2.23 -5.16
CA MET A 7 13.65 1.40 -4.30
C MET A 7 12.29 2.07 -4.01
N ASP A 8 12.28 3.40 -3.89
CA ASP A 8 11.06 4.18 -3.68
C ASP A 8 10.16 4.19 -4.93
N ASP A 9 10.75 4.21 -6.13
CA ASP A 9 10.03 4.11 -7.41
C ASP A 9 9.40 2.69 -7.54
N ASP A 10 10.15 1.63 -7.22
CA ASP A 10 9.66 0.24 -7.24
C ASP A 10 8.51 0.01 -6.23
N LEU A 11 8.58 0.62 -5.05
CA LEU A 11 7.54 0.53 -4.04
C LEU A 11 6.27 1.30 -4.44
N SER A 12 6.43 2.46 -5.07
CA SER A 12 5.31 3.27 -5.57
C SER A 12 4.54 2.54 -6.68
N GLU A 13 5.26 1.90 -7.61
CA GLU A 13 4.63 1.06 -8.64
C GLU A 13 3.92 -0.16 -8.04
N LEU A 14 4.51 -0.77 -7.01
CA LEU A 14 3.89 -1.89 -6.29
C LEU A 14 2.58 -1.46 -5.61
N ILE A 15 2.56 -0.28 -4.98
CA ILE A 15 1.36 0.28 -4.34
C ILE A 15 0.25 0.49 -5.37
N GLU A 16 0.56 1.06 -6.54
CA GLU A 16 -0.45 1.25 -7.59
C GLU A 16 -1.01 -0.08 -8.10
N ARG A 17 -0.14 -1.06 -8.37
CA ARG A 17 -0.60 -2.40 -8.75
C ARG A 17 -1.49 -3.00 -7.67
N LYS A 18 -1.14 -2.81 -6.40
CA LYS A 18 -1.93 -3.33 -5.28
C LYS A 18 -3.28 -2.66 -5.16
N LEU A 19 -3.37 -1.35 -5.39
CA LEU A 19 -4.65 -0.63 -5.44
C LEU A 19 -5.56 -1.19 -6.54
N ASP A 20 -5.01 -1.45 -7.72
CA ASP A 20 -5.77 -2.04 -8.82
C ASP A 20 -6.26 -3.46 -8.49
N GLU A 21 -5.42 -4.29 -7.85
CA GLU A 21 -5.82 -5.61 -7.35
C GLU A 21 -6.99 -5.51 -6.36
N LEU A 22 -6.93 -4.56 -5.42
CA LEU A 22 -7.94 -4.38 -4.37
C LEU A 22 -9.25 -3.83 -4.94
N GLU A 23 -9.18 -2.92 -5.91
CA GLU A 23 -10.36 -2.39 -6.61
C GLU A 23 -11.05 -3.44 -7.49
N ALA A 24 -10.28 -4.34 -8.11
CA ALA A 24 -10.85 -5.45 -8.87
C ALA A 24 -11.66 -6.42 -7.99
N VAL A 25 -11.26 -6.58 -6.71
CA VAL A 25 -11.96 -7.42 -5.74
C VAL A 25 -13.14 -6.67 -5.08
N GLN A 26 -12.94 -5.40 -4.76
CA GLN A 26 -13.97 -4.54 -4.17
C GLN A 26 -13.89 -3.12 -4.75
N PRO A 27 -14.76 -2.80 -5.72
CA PRO A 27 -14.88 -1.44 -6.25
C PRO A 27 -15.20 -0.46 -5.13
N SER A 28 -14.70 0.76 -5.24
CA SER A 28 -14.90 1.82 -4.23
C SER A 28 -16.37 2.23 -4.07
N ASP A 29 -17.24 1.91 -5.02
CA ASP A 29 -18.66 2.22 -4.96
C ASP A 29 -19.35 1.38 -3.86
N GLY A 30 -19.47 1.97 -2.67
CA GLY A 30 -20.09 1.37 -1.50
C GLY A 30 -19.13 0.81 -0.45
N ASP A 31 -17.82 1.06 -0.60
CA ASP A 31 -16.81 0.65 0.38
C ASP A 31 -16.43 1.79 1.35
N TYR A 32 -15.88 1.43 2.51
CA TYR A 32 -15.53 2.41 3.56
C TYR A 32 -14.27 3.22 3.25
N LEU A 33 -13.42 2.74 2.33
CA LEU A 33 -12.14 3.37 1.99
C LEU A 33 -12.10 3.70 0.50
N ASP A 34 -11.99 4.98 0.17
CA ASP A 34 -11.70 5.41 -1.20
C ASP A 34 -10.25 5.06 -1.62
N ARG A 35 -9.94 5.20 -2.92
CA ARG A 35 -8.62 4.85 -3.46
C ARG A 35 -7.50 5.61 -2.76
N GLN A 36 -7.70 6.88 -2.43
CA GLN A 36 -6.69 7.70 -1.76
C GLN A 36 -6.43 7.21 -0.33
N THR A 37 -7.47 6.89 0.42
CA THR A 37 -7.36 6.32 1.77
C THR A 37 -6.68 4.96 1.74
N ARG A 38 -7.00 4.12 0.74
CA ARG A 38 -6.31 2.83 0.54
C ARG A 38 -4.83 3.03 0.23
N ARG A 39 -4.47 4.06 -0.55
CA ARG A 39 -3.08 4.38 -0.87
C ARG A 39 -2.29 4.77 0.38
N GLU A 40 -2.80 5.71 1.15
CA GLU A 40 -2.18 6.19 2.41
C GLU A 40 -2.03 5.04 3.42
N ALA A 41 -3.00 4.13 3.47
CA ALA A 41 -2.92 2.93 4.28
C ALA A 41 -1.83 1.95 3.79
N LEU A 42 -1.64 1.77 2.48
CA LEU A 42 -0.52 0.95 1.94
C LEU A 42 0.84 1.57 2.23
N GLU A 43 0.95 2.90 2.12
CA GLU A 43 2.17 3.65 2.47
C GLU A 43 2.48 3.45 3.97
N THR A 44 1.48 3.59 4.84
CA THR A 44 1.62 3.35 6.28
C THR A 44 2.04 1.90 6.57
N ILE A 45 1.43 0.91 5.89
CA ILE A 45 1.81 -0.50 6.02
C ILE A 45 3.27 -0.73 5.59
N ALA A 46 3.73 -0.06 4.54
CA ALA A 46 5.11 -0.12 4.08
C ALA A 46 6.07 0.47 5.13
N GLU A 47 5.72 1.59 5.75
CA GLU A 47 6.55 2.25 6.78
C GLU A 47 6.76 1.39 8.04
N LEU A 48 5.86 0.43 8.31
CA LEU A 48 6.05 -0.53 9.40
C LEU A 48 7.17 -1.56 9.16
N GLY A 49 7.71 -1.65 7.94
CA GLY A 49 8.82 -2.54 7.58
C GLY A 49 10.19 -1.91 7.86
N ASN A 50 11.08 -2.67 8.51
CA ASN A 50 12.42 -2.22 8.92
C ASN A 50 13.49 -2.36 7.83
N SER A 51 13.20 -3.13 6.78
CA SER A 51 14.07 -3.28 5.62
C SER A 51 13.30 -3.06 4.32
N PRO A 52 13.98 -2.65 3.23
CA PRO A 52 13.39 -2.55 1.90
C PRO A 52 12.53 -3.76 1.51
N GLU A 53 13.05 -4.97 1.70
CA GLU A 53 12.36 -6.23 1.40
C GLU A 53 11.10 -6.41 2.24
N GLU A 54 11.16 -6.06 3.53
CA GLU A 54 10.01 -6.15 4.44
C GLU A 54 8.90 -5.18 4.02
N ARG A 55 9.23 -3.98 3.55
CA ARG A 55 8.24 -3.01 3.05
C ARG A 55 7.48 -3.56 1.84
N VAL A 56 8.22 -4.12 0.89
CA VAL A 56 7.66 -4.76 -0.31
C VAL A 56 6.78 -5.94 0.06
N GLU A 57 7.24 -6.81 0.96
CA GLU A 57 6.49 -7.98 1.41
C GLU A 57 5.15 -7.56 2.06
N ARG A 58 5.19 -6.56 2.94
CA ARG A 58 4.00 -6.05 3.64
C ARG A 58 2.96 -5.47 2.67
N VAL A 59 3.37 -4.67 1.69
CA VAL A 59 2.45 -4.14 0.66
C VAL A 59 1.89 -5.27 -0.20
N ALA A 60 2.72 -6.21 -0.64
CA ALA A 60 2.27 -7.34 -1.46
C ALA A 60 1.23 -8.22 -0.76
N GLN A 61 1.35 -8.39 0.55
CA GLN A 61 0.47 -9.21 1.38
C GLN A 61 -0.75 -8.45 1.94
N ALA A 62 -0.81 -7.12 1.78
CA ALA A 62 -1.89 -6.30 2.30
C ALA A 62 -3.26 -6.70 1.71
N ASN A 63 -4.29 -6.66 2.55
CA ASN A 63 -5.70 -6.89 2.18
C ASN A 63 -6.58 -5.76 2.75
N LEU A 64 -7.86 -5.73 2.35
CA LEU A 64 -8.81 -4.69 2.74
C LEU A 64 -8.99 -4.56 4.26
N GLY A 65 -8.89 -5.67 5.01
CA GLY A 65 -8.91 -5.63 6.47
C GLY A 65 -7.68 -4.96 7.07
N ALA A 66 -6.49 -5.23 6.52
CA ALA A 66 -5.24 -4.58 6.95
C ALA A 66 -5.25 -3.09 6.61
N LEU A 67 -5.77 -2.71 5.45
CA LEU A 67 -5.96 -1.32 5.03
C LEU A 67 -6.89 -0.58 5.99
N PHE A 68 -8.03 -1.17 6.34
CA PHE A 68 -8.97 -0.59 7.30
C PHE A 68 -8.34 -0.39 8.69
N GLN A 69 -7.54 -1.35 9.15
CA GLN A 69 -6.81 -1.20 10.40
C GLN A 69 -5.78 -0.08 10.34
N ALA A 70 -5.02 0.02 9.24
CA ALA A 70 -4.03 1.06 9.05
C ALA A 70 -4.66 2.46 8.92
N SER A 71 -5.83 2.59 8.30
CA SER A 71 -6.54 3.87 8.14
C SER A 71 -7.24 4.39 9.40
N MET A 72 -7.34 3.56 10.45
CA MET A 72 -7.94 3.98 11.74
C MET A 72 -6.93 4.64 12.70
N PHE A 73 -5.65 4.68 12.34
CA PHE A 73 -4.57 5.33 13.10
C PHE A 73 -4.15 6.62 12.42
#